data_AF-A0A193DMZ3-F1
#
_entry.id   AF-A0A193DMZ3-F1
#
_cell.length_a   1.000
_cell.length_b   1.000
_cell.length_c   1.000
_cell.angle_alpha   90.00
_cell.angle_beta   90.00
_cell.angle_gamma   90.00
#
_symmetry.space_group_name_H-M   'P 1'
#
loop_
_entity.id
_entity.type
_entity.pdbx_description
1 polymer ?
#
loop_
_entity_poly.entity_id
_entity_poly.type
_entity_poly.pdbx_seq_one_letter_code
_entity_poly.pdbx_strand_id
1 'polypeptide(L)'
;TIDITILPDGGVRVIDNGRGIPVGIVASEGKPALEVVLTVLHAGGKFGGGGYAVSGGLHGVGVSVVNALSSKVSVEVKTDGHRHTQEYKMGVPTAPLVQHEATEETGTSVTFWADGDIFETTEYSFETLSRRFQEMAF
;
A
#
# COMPACT_ATOMS: atom_id res chain seq x y z
N THR A 1 -4.64 -8.13 -12.57
CA THR A 1 -5.26 -8.92 -11.49
C THR A 1 -5.07 -8.19 -10.19
N ILE A 2 -6.07 -8.28 -9.33
CA ILE A 2 -6.00 -7.84 -7.94
C ILE A 2 -6.47 -9.01 -7.09
N ASP A 3 -5.61 -9.45 -6.17
CA ASP A 3 -5.87 -10.56 -5.27
C ASP A 3 -5.95 -10.02 -3.84
N ILE A 4 -7.02 -10.36 -3.13
CA ILE A 4 -7.25 -9.93 -1.74
C ILE A 4 -7.36 -11.17 -0.86
N THR A 5 -6.61 -11.19 0.24
CA THR A 5 -6.56 -12.32 1.18
C THR A 5 -6.74 -11.80 2.60
N ILE A 6 -7.72 -12.36 3.34
CA ILE A 6 -7.75 -12.26 4.80
C ILE A 6 -6.83 -13.35 5.34
N LEU A 7 -5.78 -12.94 6.06
CA LEU A 7 -4.78 -13.83 6.61
C LEU A 7 -5.25 -14.45 7.94
N PRO A 8 -4.75 -15.64 8.30
CA PRO A 8 -5.14 -16.31 9.55
C PRO A 8 -4.82 -15.52 10.83
N ASP A 9 -3.87 -14.58 10.77
CA ASP A 9 -3.47 -13.71 11.87
C ASP A 9 -4.25 -12.38 11.92
N GLY A 10 -5.33 -12.27 11.14
CA GLY A 10 -6.19 -11.09 11.09
C GLY A 10 -5.72 -10.00 10.14
N GLY A 11 -4.58 -10.16 9.46
CA GLY A 11 -4.12 -9.19 8.46
C GLY A 11 -4.93 -9.25 7.16
N VAL A 12 -4.98 -8.15 6.42
CA VAL A 12 -5.50 -8.13 5.05
C VAL A 12 -4.36 -7.84 4.09
N ARG A 13 -4.18 -8.71 3.10
CA ARG A 13 -3.23 -8.55 2.00
C ARG A 13 -3.96 -8.20 0.73
N VAL A 14 -3.49 -7.17 0.03
CA VAL A 14 -3.93 -6.79 -1.31
C VAL A 14 -2.71 -6.82 -2.22
N ILE A 15 -2.76 -7.63 -3.28
CA ILE A 15 -1.73 -7.73 -4.30
C ILE A 15 -2.32 -7.26 -5.63
N ASP A 16 -1.62 -6.37 -6.31
CA ASP A 16 -1.89 -6.02 -7.70
C ASP A 16 -0.68 -6.33 -8.60
N ASN A 17 -0.93 -6.52 -9.88
CA ASN A 17 0.11 -6.67 -10.91
C ASN A 17 0.28 -5.38 -11.75
N GLY A 18 0.04 -4.22 -11.13
CA GLY A 18 0.21 -2.93 -11.77
C GLY A 18 1.68 -2.56 -11.94
N ARG A 19 1.95 -1.26 -12.09
CA ARG A 19 3.31 -0.72 -12.32
C ARG A 19 4.25 -0.84 -11.12
N GLY A 20 3.71 -1.09 -9.93
CA GLY A 20 4.41 -0.89 -8.67
C GLY A 20 4.41 0.58 -8.24
N ILE A 21 4.42 0.82 -6.93
CA ILE A 21 4.65 2.17 -6.37
C ILE A 21 6.10 2.58 -6.67
N PRO A 22 6.38 3.82 -7.12
CA PRO A 22 7.76 4.25 -7.36
C PRO A 22 8.65 4.12 -6.11
N VAL A 23 9.91 3.73 -6.33
CA VAL A 23 10.91 3.53 -5.26
C VAL A 23 12.04 4.56 -5.26
N GLY A 24 12.11 5.39 -6.32
CA GLY A 24 13.09 6.47 -6.42
C GLY A 24 12.94 7.53 -5.32
N ILE A 25 14.03 8.26 -5.05
CA ILE A 25 14.05 9.33 -4.05
C ILE A 25 13.20 10.52 -4.53
N VAL A 26 12.29 10.97 -3.67
CA VAL A 26 11.57 12.23 -3.87
C VAL A 26 12.43 13.37 -3.35
N ALA A 27 12.99 14.17 -4.25
CA ALA A 27 14.00 15.19 -3.91
C ALA A 27 13.55 16.19 -2.83
N SER A 28 12.27 16.58 -2.79
CA SER A 28 11.73 17.48 -1.77
C SER A 28 11.65 16.88 -0.37
N GLU A 29 11.55 15.55 -0.28
CA GLU A 29 11.36 14.81 0.98
C GLU A 29 12.63 14.08 1.43
N GLY A 30 13.60 13.87 0.53
CA GLY A 30 14.85 13.17 0.83
C GLY A 30 14.69 11.68 1.14
N LYS A 31 13.53 11.07 0.84
CA LYS A 31 13.21 9.66 1.10
C LYS A 31 12.57 8.98 -0.12
N PRO A 32 12.55 7.63 -0.18
CA PRO A 32 11.93 6.89 -1.27
C PRO A 32 10.44 7.24 -1.43
N ALA A 33 9.95 7.31 -2.67
CA ALA A 33 8.56 7.63 -2.96
C ALA A 33 7.56 6.67 -2.28
N LEU A 34 7.92 5.39 -2.13
CA LEU A 34 7.15 4.42 -1.34
C LEU A 34 6.90 4.91 0.10
N GLU A 35 7.96 5.40 0.75
CA GLU A 35 7.86 5.92 2.11
C GLU A 35 7.07 7.23 2.16
N VAL A 36 7.25 8.10 1.18
CA VAL A 36 6.48 9.36 1.08
C VAL A 36 4.98 9.07 1.05
N VAL A 37 4.50 8.19 0.17
CA VAL A 37 3.05 7.93 0.05
C VAL A 37 2.44 7.25 1.27
N LEU A 38 3.25 6.54 2.07
CA LEU A 38 2.81 5.88 3.30
C LEU A 38 2.90 6.78 4.54
N THR A 39 3.73 7.83 4.53
CA THR A 39 4.02 8.65 5.73
C THR A 39 3.62 10.12 5.61
N VAL A 40 3.36 10.62 4.40
CA VAL A 40 3.03 12.04 4.17
C VAL A 40 1.60 12.16 3.66
N LEU A 41 0.79 12.97 4.34
CA LEU A 41 -0.56 13.29 3.89
C LEU A 41 -0.51 14.20 2.66
N HIS A 42 -1.48 14.05 1.77
CA HIS A 42 -1.57 14.77 0.50
C HIS A 42 -0.37 14.53 -0.43
N ALA A 43 0.31 13.40 -0.27
CA ALA A 43 1.37 12.98 -1.18
C ALA A 43 0.88 11.90 -2.14
N GLY A 44 1.14 12.08 -3.45
CA GLY A 44 0.84 11.06 -4.45
C GLY A 44 0.84 11.59 -5.90
N GLY A 45 1.02 10.70 -6.86
CA GLY A 45 1.10 11.05 -8.29
C GLY A 45 -0.24 11.36 -8.97
N LYS A 46 -1.31 11.61 -8.21
CA LYS A 46 -2.69 11.81 -8.71
C LYS A 46 -3.10 13.28 -8.81
N PHE A 47 -2.24 14.20 -8.38
CA PHE A 47 -2.45 15.64 -8.53
C PHE A 47 -1.90 16.13 -9.87
N GLY A 48 -2.70 16.11 -10.93
CA GLY A 48 -2.44 16.82 -12.19
C GLY A 48 -1.18 16.43 -13.00
N GLY A 49 -0.32 15.55 -12.50
CA GLY A 49 1.00 15.25 -13.04
C GLY A 49 1.06 14.08 -14.03
N GLY A 50 -0.06 13.67 -14.63
CA GLY A 50 -0.09 12.65 -15.69
C GLY A 50 0.13 11.20 -15.25
N GLY A 51 0.33 10.92 -13.95
CA GLY A 51 0.51 9.55 -13.45
C GLY A 51 -0.72 8.65 -13.65
N TYR A 52 -1.91 9.25 -13.69
CA TYR A 52 -3.19 8.61 -14.02
C TYR A 52 -4.04 9.61 -14.81
N ALA A 53 -4.55 9.20 -15.98
CA ALA A 53 -5.45 10.03 -16.79
C ALA A 53 -6.81 10.23 -16.10
N VAL A 54 -7.32 9.17 -15.46
CA VAL A 54 -8.53 9.18 -14.63
C VAL A 54 -8.28 8.26 -13.43
N SER A 55 -8.67 8.68 -12.22
CA SER A 55 -8.60 7.82 -11.05
C SER A 55 -9.61 8.26 -9.97
N GLY A 56 -10.16 7.31 -9.21
CA GLY A 56 -11.11 7.60 -8.13
C GLY A 56 -10.47 8.17 -6.85
N GLY A 57 -9.15 8.02 -6.67
CA GLY A 57 -8.43 8.57 -5.52
C GLY A 57 -7.85 9.94 -5.85
N LEU A 58 -8.27 10.99 -5.16
CA LEU A 58 -7.83 12.37 -5.48
C LEU A 58 -7.15 13.10 -4.32
N HIS A 59 -7.26 12.56 -3.10
CA HIS A 59 -6.84 13.30 -1.90
C HIS A 59 -5.39 13.05 -1.48
N GLY A 60 -4.74 11.99 -1.97
CA GLY A 60 -3.37 11.65 -1.56
C GLY A 60 -3.23 11.24 -0.09
N VAL A 61 -4.29 10.70 0.52
CA VAL A 61 -4.29 10.31 1.95
C VAL A 61 -4.68 8.85 2.20
N GLY A 62 -5.20 8.13 1.21
CA GLY A 62 -5.82 6.82 1.44
C GLY A 62 -4.89 5.81 2.11
N VAL A 63 -3.74 5.55 1.50
CA VAL A 63 -2.80 4.52 2.00
C VAL A 63 -2.04 4.99 3.24
N SER A 64 -1.77 6.29 3.39
CA SER A 64 -1.15 6.84 4.59
C SER A 64 -2.08 6.79 5.80
N VAL A 65 -3.39 6.95 5.62
CA VAL A 65 -4.38 6.71 6.68
C VAL A 65 -4.42 5.23 7.06
N VAL A 66 -4.42 4.30 6.09
CA VAL A 66 -4.33 2.86 6.40
C VAL A 66 -3.08 2.56 7.23
N ASN A 67 -1.92 3.12 6.84
CA ASN A 67 -0.67 2.95 7.58
C ASN A 67 -0.74 3.53 9.00
N ALA A 68 -1.29 4.73 9.16
CA ALA A 68 -1.42 5.38 10.46
C ALA A 68 -2.38 4.65 11.42
N LEU A 69 -3.43 4.00 10.91
CA LEU A 69 -4.44 3.28 11.70
C LEU A 69 -4.17 1.78 11.81
N SER A 70 -2.97 1.33 11.44
CA SER A 70 -2.57 -0.08 11.52
C SER A 70 -1.46 -0.27 12.55
N SER A 71 -1.56 -1.35 13.31
CA SER A 71 -0.50 -1.77 14.24
C SER A 71 0.77 -2.17 13.46
N LYS A 72 0.60 -2.77 12.29
CA LYS A 72 1.66 -3.14 11.33
C LYS A 72 1.20 -2.92 9.90
N VAL A 73 2.11 -2.48 9.03
CA VAL A 73 1.98 -2.59 7.57
C VAL A 73 3.27 -3.17 6.98
N SER A 74 3.13 -4.11 6.06
CA SER A 74 4.23 -4.65 5.26
C SER A 74 3.94 -4.37 3.80
N VAL A 75 4.90 -3.74 3.11
CA VAL A 75 4.77 -3.44 1.69
C VAL A 75 5.90 -4.10 0.91
N GLU A 76 5.53 -4.81 -0.13
CA GLU A 76 6.44 -5.33 -1.16
C GLU A 76 6.07 -4.69 -2.49
N VAL A 77 7.07 -4.23 -3.23
CA VAL A 77 6.91 -3.64 -4.55
C VAL A 77 7.85 -4.32 -5.51
N LYS A 78 7.36 -4.67 -6.69
CA LYS A 78 8.19 -5.13 -7.81
C LYS A 78 8.13 -4.05 -8.88
N THR A 79 9.26 -3.36 -9.08
CA THR A 79 9.40 -2.25 -10.03
C THR A 79 10.89 -2.03 -10.32
N ASP A 80 11.22 -1.33 -11.40
CA ASP A 80 12.61 -1.06 -11.79
C ASP A 80 13.51 -2.32 -11.83
N GLY A 81 12.91 -3.46 -12.22
CA GLY A 81 13.59 -4.75 -12.37
C GLY A 81 13.95 -5.46 -11.06
N HIS A 82 13.47 -5.00 -9.90
CA HIS A 82 13.81 -5.58 -8.59
C HIS A 82 12.60 -5.68 -7.66
N ARG A 83 12.70 -6.58 -6.67
CA ARG A 83 11.79 -6.60 -5.52
C ARG A 83 12.28 -5.64 -4.44
N HIS A 84 11.37 -4.86 -3.86
CA HIS A 84 11.64 -3.92 -2.77
C HIS A 84 10.69 -4.18 -1.61
N THR A 85 11.15 -4.03 -0.36
CA THR A 85 10.29 -4.19 0.81
C THR A 85 10.51 -3.10 1.85
N GLN A 86 9.44 -2.70 2.53
CA GLN A 86 9.51 -1.85 3.71
C GLN A 86 8.37 -2.20 4.68
N GLU A 87 8.68 -2.24 5.98
CA GLU A 87 7.70 -2.49 7.04
C GLU A 87 7.50 -1.25 7.91
N TYR A 88 6.29 -1.10 8.43
CA TYR A 88 5.85 0.01 9.26
C TYR A 88 5.17 -0.50 10.52
N LYS A 89 5.32 0.24 11.61
CA LYS A 89 4.63 0.03 12.88
C LYS A 89 3.97 1.34 13.29
N MET A 90 2.65 1.36 13.46
CA MET A 90 1.87 2.55 13.84
C MET A 90 2.22 3.77 12.97
N GLY A 91 2.24 3.60 11.66
CA GLY A 91 2.57 4.66 10.69
C GLY A 91 4.06 4.94 10.46
N VAL A 92 4.97 4.42 11.29
CA VAL A 92 6.40 4.75 11.24
C VAL A 92 7.20 3.63 10.55
N PRO A 93 8.09 3.94 9.57
CA PRO A 93 8.95 2.93 8.96
C PRO A 93 9.89 2.32 10.01
N THR A 94 10.00 1.00 9.99
CA THR A 94 10.86 0.23 10.93
C THR A 94 12.31 0.13 10.45
N ALA A 95 12.52 0.30 9.15
CA ALA A 95 13.82 0.30 8.49
C ALA A 95 13.73 1.08 7.16
N PRO A 96 14.87 1.50 6.58
CA PRO A 96 14.92 2.01 5.21
C PRO A 96 14.40 1.00 4.18
N LEU A 97 13.98 1.48 3.02
CA LEU A 97 13.58 0.63 1.88
C LEU A 97 14.73 -0.32 1.48
N VAL A 98 14.44 -1.61 1.44
CA VAL A 98 15.41 -2.64 1.05
C VAL A 98 15.15 -3.09 -0.38
N GLN A 99 16.17 -3.05 -1.24
CA GLN A 99 16.17 -3.68 -2.55
C GLN A 99 16.68 -5.13 -2.43
N HIS A 100 16.00 -6.04 -3.10
CA HIS A 100 16.28 -7.48 -3.12
C HIS A 100 16.72 -7.94 -4.50
N GLU A 101 16.49 -9.21 -4.84
CA GLU A 101 16.86 -9.79 -6.12
C GLU A 101 16.14 -9.14 -7.31
N ALA A 102 16.72 -9.35 -8.49
CA ALA A 102 16.13 -8.94 -9.75
C ALA A 102 14.88 -9.77 -10.07
N THR A 103 13.88 -9.15 -10.69
CA THR A 103 12.65 -9.77 -11.14
C THR A 103 12.12 -9.09 -12.41
N GLU A 104 11.46 -9.86 -13.26
CA GLU A 104 10.75 -9.33 -14.43
C GLU A 104 9.28 -8.98 -14.12
N GLU A 105 8.81 -9.32 -12.91
CA GLU A 105 7.45 -9.05 -12.46
C GLU A 105 7.28 -7.59 -12.03
N THR A 106 6.05 -7.09 -12.12
CA THR A 106 5.65 -5.79 -11.58
C THR A 106 4.44 -5.92 -10.67
N GLY A 107 4.33 -5.02 -9.69
CA GLY A 107 3.16 -4.99 -8.82
C GLY A 107 3.43 -4.42 -7.45
N THR A 108 2.36 -4.32 -6.66
CA THR A 108 2.41 -3.89 -5.26
C THR A 108 1.66 -4.90 -4.41
N SER A 109 2.25 -5.32 -3.31
CA SER A 109 1.59 -6.07 -2.24
C SER A 109 1.60 -5.22 -0.98
N VAL A 110 0.43 -4.91 -0.46
CA VAL A 110 0.27 -4.23 0.84
C VAL A 110 -0.44 -5.20 1.77
N THR A 111 0.19 -5.52 2.89
CA THR A 111 -0.44 -6.26 3.99
C THR A 111 -0.54 -5.36 5.21
N PHE A 112 -1.73 -5.23 5.79
CA PHE A 112 -1.96 -4.39 6.96
C PHE A 112 -2.76 -5.12 8.04
N TRP A 113 -2.53 -4.74 9.29
CA TRP A 113 -3.23 -5.25 10.46
C TRP A 113 -3.84 -4.05 11.20
N ALA A 114 -5.17 -3.95 11.21
CA ALA A 114 -5.88 -2.88 11.90
C ALA A 114 -5.45 -2.80 13.38
N ASP A 115 -5.35 -1.59 13.90
CA ASP A 115 -4.98 -1.37 15.29
C ASP A 115 -6.18 -1.59 16.22
N GLY A 116 -6.06 -2.56 17.13
CA GLY A 116 -7.10 -2.88 18.12
C GLY A 116 -7.26 -1.84 19.22
N ASP A 117 -6.30 -0.92 19.38
CA ASP A 117 -6.44 0.22 20.29
C ASP A 117 -7.27 1.35 19.66
N ILE A 118 -7.45 1.33 18.34
CA ILE A 118 -8.20 2.34 17.56
C ILE A 118 -9.60 1.82 17.18
N PHE A 119 -9.68 0.58 16.70
CA PHE A 119 -10.92 -0.03 16.23
C PHE A 119 -11.53 -0.96 17.27
N GLU A 120 -12.85 -0.87 17.47
CA GLU A 120 -13.58 -1.79 18.36
C GLU A 120 -13.52 -3.26 17.89
N THR A 121 -13.38 -3.48 16.58
CA THR A 121 -13.19 -4.81 15.98
C THR A 121 -12.15 -4.75 14.87
N THR A 122 -11.31 -5.77 14.81
CA THR A 122 -10.31 -5.98 13.76
C THR A 122 -10.61 -7.23 12.91
N GLU A 123 -11.78 -7.85 13.09
CA GLU A 123 -12.20 -9.01 12.30
C GLU A 123 -12.91 -8.56 11.01
N TYR A 124 -12.42 -9.04 9.88
CA TYR A 124 -12.96 -8.67 8.56
C TYR A 124 -14.06 -9.62 8.10
N SER A 125 -15.20 -9.07 7.69
CA SER A 125 -16.30 -9.83 7.08
C SER A 125 -15.99 -10.18 5.62
N PHE A 126 -15.81 -11.47 5.33
CA PHE A 126 -15.65 -11.97 3.96
C PHE A 126 -16.83 -11.58 3.06
N GLU A 127 -18.06 -11.65 3.57
CA GLU A 127 -19.26 -11.28 2.81
C GLU A 127 -19.25 -9.80 2.40
N THR A 128 -18.93 -8.92 3.34
CA THR A 128 -18.87 -7.47 3.08
C THR A 128 -17.82 -7.13 2.02
N LEU A 129 -16.63 -7.70 2.17
CA LEU A 129 -15.51 -7.51 1.24
C LEU A 129 -15.83 -8.09 -0.14
N SER A 130 -16.25 -9.35 -0.20
CA SER A 130 -16.52 -10.04 -1.47
C SER A 130 -17.62 -9.36 -2.28
N ARG A 131 -18.70 -8.90 -1.64
CA ARG A 131 -19.74 -8.09 -2.32
C ARG A 131 -19.15 -6.82 -2.92
N ARG A 132 -18.35 -6.07 -2.16
CA ARG A 132 -17.75 -4.82 -2.64
C ARG A 132 -16.79 -5.04 -3.81
N PHE A 133 -16.01 -6.12 -3.79
CA PHE A 133 -15.10 -6.45 -4.89
C PHE A 133 -15.82 -7.00 -6.11
N GLN A 134 -16.92 -7.72 -5.91
CA GLN A 134 -17.79 -8.16 -7.00
C GLN A 134 -18.43 -6.96 -7.72
N GLU A 135 -18.91 -5.96 -6.99
CA GLU A 135 -19.39 -4.70 -7.58
C GLU A 135 -18.31 -3.96 -8.39
N MET A 136 -17.04 -4.01 -7.98
CA MET A 136 -15.94 -3.38 -8.72
C MET A 136 -15.51 -4.18 -9.96
N ALA A 137 -15.84 -5.47 -10.03
CA ALA A 137 -15.50 -6.34 -11.14
C ALA A 137 -16.49 -6.25 -12.31
N PHE A 138 -17.72 -5.77 -12.05
CA PHE A 138 -18.75 -5.49 -13.05
C PHE A 138 -18.67 -4.04 -13.55
#